data_AF-A0A967KG50-F1
#
_entry.id   AF-A0A967KG50-F1
#
_cell.length_a   1.000
_cell.length_b   1.000
_cell.length_c   1.000
_cell.angle_alpha   90.00
_cell.angle_beta   90.00
_cell.angle_gamma   90.00
#
_symmetry.space_group_name_H-M   'P 1'
#
loop_
_entity.id
_entity.type
_entity.pdbx_description
1 polymer ?
#
loop_
_entity_poly.entity_id
_entity_poly.type
_entity_poly.pdbx_seq_one_letter_code
_entity_poly.pdbx_strand_id
1 'polypeptide(L)'
;MSFRLPQNLSTGLNIETGASVLDAEILAEKAASLGRAGRLVRQALDDLKAFDENPDNDTADPKTANRRQAALQAATDAVYGYFIQRELCGLMNQDDPIEQYAIPREVLARVGAK
;
A
#
# COMPACT_ATOMS: atom_id res chain seq x y z
N MET A 1 32.12 -35.46 28.62
CA MET A 1 30.68 -35.28 28.89
C MET A 1 30.21 -34.04 28.15
N SER A 2 29.48 -34.17 27.04
CA SER A 2 28.88 -33.02 26.36
C SER A 2 27.47 -32.80 26.91
N PHE A 3 27.24 -31.62 27.49
CA PHE A 3 25.92 -31.25 27.95
C PHE A 3 25.14 -30.67 26.77
N ARG A 4 24.07 -31.35 26.34
CA ARG A 4 23.08 -30.80 25.41
C ARG A 4 21.99 -30.10 26.21
N LEU A 5 21.68 -28.87 25.83
CA LEU A 5 20.57 -28.14 26.43
C LEU A 5 19.22 -28.80 26.06
N PRO A 6 18.27 -28.89 27.01
CA PRO A 6 16.91 -29.34 26.73
C PRO A 6 16.25 -28.44 25.67
N GLN A 7 15.62 -29.08 24.68
CA GLN A 7 15.08 -28.44 23.48
C GLN A 7 14.07 -27.32 23.76
N ASN A 8 13.39 -27.36 24.90
CA ASN A 8 12.41 -26.35 25.34
C ASN A 8 13.04 -25.06 25.89
N LEU A 9 14.27 -25.13 26.42
CA LEU A 9 14.98 -23.95 26.95
C LEU A 9 15.65 -23.16 25.82
N SER A 10 16.02 -23.84 24.73
CA SER A 10 16.59 -23.21 23.52
C SER A 10 15.58 -22.31 22.80
N THR A 11 14.30 -22.66 22.83
CA THR A 11 13.23 -21.90 22.15
C THR A 11 12.94 -20.56 22.81
N GLY A 12 13.26 -20.39 24.10
CA GLY A 12 13.02 -19.15 24.86
C GLY A 12 14.20 -18.18 24.88
N LEU A 13 15.38 -18.59 24.44
CA LEU A 13 16.56 -17.74 24.35
C LEU A 13 16.63 -17.14 22.94
N ASN A 14 15.82 -16.11 22.69
CA ASN A 14 16.06 -15.20 21.57
C ASN A 14 17.36 -14.44 21.88
N ILE A 15 18.49 -15.04 21.55
CA ILE A 15 19.78 -14.35 21.59
C ILE A 15 19.70 -13.28 20.49
N GLU A 16 19.65 -12.01 20.88
CA GLU A 16 19.74 -10.89 19.94
C GLU A 16 21.08 -10.95 19.23
N THR A 17 21.09 -11.55 18.05
CA THR A 17 22.20 -11.54 17.11
C THR A 17 22.05 -10.33 16.20
N GLY A 18 23.15 -9.90 15.55
CA GLY A 18 23.07 -8.85 14.54
C GLY A 18 22.07 -9.16 13.41
N ALA A 19 21.85 -10.45 13.10
CA ALA A 19 20.83 -10.89 12.15
C ALA A 19 19.40 -10.62 12.66
N SER A 20 19.10 -10.95 13.93
CA SER A 20 17.76 -10.69 14.50
C SER A 20 17.44 -9.20 14.64
N VAL A 21 18.45 -8.35 14.86
CA VAL A 21 18.25 -6.89 14.87
C VAL A 21 17.94 -6.39 13.46
N LEU A 22 18.68 -6.84 12.46
CA LEU A 22 18.43 -6.49 11.06
C LEU A 22 17.03 -6.95 10.60
N ASP A 23 16.60 -8.15 10.98
CA ASP A 23 15.25 -8.64 10.66
C ASP A 23 14.16 -7.75 11.27
N ALA A 24 14.34 -7.29 12.51
CA ALA A 24 13.42 -6.37 13.16
C ALA A 24 13.37 -5.00 12.47
N GLU A 25 14.52 -4.46 12.04
CA GLU A 25 14.60 -3.20 11.29
C GLU A 25 13.93 -3.33 9.91
N ILE A 26 14.15 -4.42 9.19
CA ILE A 26 13.49 -4.70 7.91
C ILE A 26 11.97 -4.77 8.10
N LEU A 27 11.50 -5.44 9.15
CA LEU A 27 10.08 -5.54 9.44
C LEU A 27 9.48 -4.17 9.78
N ALA A 28 10.18 -3.36 10.58
CA ALA A 28 9.77 -2.00 10.90
C ALA A 28 9.69 -1.12 9.64
N GLU A 29 10.68 -1.19 8.75
CA GLU A 29 10.68 -0.42 7.51
C GLU A 29 9.59 -0.87 6.53
N LYS A 30 9.31 -2.19 6.45
CA LYS A 30 8.18 -2.72 5.67
C LYS A 30 6.85 -2.16 6.17
N ALA A 31 6.64 -2.16 7.49
CA ALA A 31 5.43 -1.60 8.09
C ALA A 31 5.31 -0.08 7.84
N ALA A 32 6.40 0.66 7.99
CA ALA A 32 6.44 2.09 7.73
C ALA A 32 6.15 2.42 6.25
N SER A 33 6.77 1.68 5.33
CA SER A 33 6.57 1.80 3.88
C SER A 33 5.13 1.49 3.49
N LEU A 34 4.55 0.41 4.01
CA LEU A 34 3.15 0.06 3.77
C LEU A 34 2.19 1.15 4.28
N GLY A 35 2.46 1.69 5.47
CA GLY A 35 1.67 2.79 6.03
C GLY A 35 1.76 4.07 5.20
N ARG A 36 2.94 4.40 4.65
CA ARG A 36 3.10 5.55 3.73
C ARG A 36 2.31 5.34 2.44
N ALA A 37 2.42 4.16 1.82
CA ALA A 37 1.68 3.83 0.60
C ALA A 37 0.16 3.90 0.80
N GLY A 38 -0.37 3.39 1.91
CA GLY A 38 -1.80 3.49 2.23
C GLY A 38 -2.29 4.94 2.41
N ARG A 39 -1.48 5.83 3.00
CA ARG A 39 -1.80 7.26 3.09
C ARG A 39 -1.85 7.94 1.72
N LEU A 40 -0.94 7.58 0.82
CA LEU A 40 -0.93 8.09 -0.56
C LEU A 40 -2.18 7.63 -1.34
N VAL A 41 -2.58 6.35 -1.19
CA VAL A 41 -3.83 5.85 -1.78
C VAL A 41 -5.02 6.65 -1.29
N ARG A 42 -5.16 6.83 0.03
CA ARG A 42 -6.26 7.62 0.60
C ARG A 42 -6.29 9.03 0.02
N GLN A 43 -5.16 9.72 0.05
CA GLN A 43 -5.06 11.08 -0.46
C GLN A 43 -5.45 11.17 -1.94
N ALA A 44 -4.90 10.29 -2.79
CA ALA A 44 -5.19 10.34 -4.23
C ALA A 44 -6.65 9.99 -4.56
N LEU A 45 -7.26 9.07 -3.82
CA LEU A 45 -8.69 8.75 -3.97
C LEU A 45 -9.58 9.88 -3.47
N ASP A 46 -9.23 10.52 -2.36
CA ASP A 46 -9.94 11.69 -1.84
C ASP A 46 -9.85 12.88 -2.81
N ASP A 47 -8.68 13.10 -3.43
CA ASP A 47 -8.47 14.14 -4.45
C ASP A 47 -9.30 13.89 -5.71
N LEU A 48 -9.35 12.63 -6.19
CA LEU A 48 -10.20 12.24 -7.33
C LEU A 48 -11.68 12.44 -7.00
N LYS A 49 -12.11 12.01 -5.81
CA LYS A 49 -13.48 12.18 -5.35
C LYS A 49 -13.86 13.65 -5.21
N ALA A 50 -13.00 14.46 -4.60
CA ALA A 50 -13.22 15.89 -4.44
C ALA A 50 -13.28 16.61 -5.80
N PHE A 51 -12.50 16.15 -6.78
CA PHE A 51 -12.60 16.64 -8.15
C PHE A 51 -13.99 16.31 -8.75
N ASP A 52 -14.44 15.07 -8.62
CA ASP A 52 -15.72 14.63 -9.20
C ASP A 52 -16.95 15.25 -8.51
N GLU A 53 -16.86 15.57 -7.22
CA GLU A 53 -17.93 16.21 -6.45
C GLU A 53 -18.00 17.73 -6.63
N ASN A 54 -16.99 18.35 -7.23
CA ASN A 54 -16.94 19.81 -7.39
C ASN A 54 -17.86 20.27 -8.54
N PRO A 55 -18.93 21.04 -8.26
CA PRO A 55 -19.90 21.48 -9.27
C PRO A 55 -19.32 22.46 -10.29
N ASP A 56 -18.19 23.12 -10.00
CA ASP A 56 -17.53 24.05 -10.92
C ASP A 56 -16.71 23.31 -12.00
N ASN A 57 -16.49 22.00 -11.84
CA ASN A 57 -15.76 21.20 -12.80
C ASN A 57 -16.67 20.78 -13.97
N ASP A 58 -16.68 21.59 -15.03
CA ASP A 58 -17.29 21.22 -16.31
C ASP A 58 -16.38 20.25 -17.10
N THR A 59 -16.76 18.97 -17.14
CA THR A 59 -16.00 17.95 -17.89
C THR A 59 -16.08 18.10 -19.41
N ALA A 60 -16.96 18.96 -19.93
CA ALA A 60 -16.96 19.34 -21.34
C ALA A 60 -15.81 20.30 -21.69
N ASP A 61 -15.28 21.04 -20.72
CA ASP A 61 -14.07 21.86 -20.90
C ASP A 61 -12.82 20.96 -20.99
N PRO A 62 -12.03 21.02 -22.08
CA PRO A 62 -10.84 20.20 -22.24
C PRO A 62 -9.82 20.32 -21.09
N LYS A 63 -9.71 21.49 -20.45
CA LYS A 63 -8.76 21.67 -19.34
C LYS A 63 -9.21 20.90 -18.10
N THR A 64 -10.49 20.98 -17.77
CA THR A 64 -11.09 20.23 -16.66
C THR A 64 -11.03 18.72 -16.92
N ALA A 65 -11.36 18.27 -18.13
CA ALA A 65 -11.23 16.86 -18.52
C ALA A 65 -9.79 16.34 -18.34
N ASN A 66 -8.78 17.11 -18.75
CA ASN A 66 -7.37 16.77 -18.54
C ASN A 66 -6.98 16.69 -17.06
N ARG A 67 -7.49 17.62 -16.23
CA ARG A 67 -7.25 17.59 -14.77
C ARG A 67 -7.89 16.36 -14.12
N ARG A 68 -9.11 15.98 -14.54
CA ARG A 68 -9.75 14.74 -14.07
C ARG A 68 -8.90 13.52 -14.42
N GLN A 69 -8.45 13.44 -15.66
CA GLN A 69 -7.63 12.33 -16.14
C GLN A 69 -6.30 12.24 -15.37
N ALA A 70 -5.69 13.37 -15.03
CA ALA A 70 -4.49 13.41 -14.19
C ALA A 70 -4.77 12.92 -12.75
N ALA A 71 -5.89 13.31 -12.13
CA ALA A 71 -6.29 12.83 -10.81
C ALA A 71 -6.56 11.31 -10.83
N LEU A 72 -7.24 10.81 -11.87
CA LEU A 72 -7.49 9.39 -12.06
C LEU A 72 -6.19 8.59 -12.28
N GLN A 73 -5.24 9.14 -13.03
CA GLN A 73 -3.91 8.53 -13.18
C GLN A 73 -3.16 8.49 -11.84
N ALA A 74 -3.16 9.58 -11.08
CA ALA A 74 -2.51 9.64 -9.77
C ALA A 74 -3.10 8.62 -8.78
N ALA A 75 -4.42 8.46 -8.76
CA ALA A 75 -5.10 7.44 -7.98
C ALA A 75 -4.71 6.02 -8.44
N THR A 76 -4.64 5.78 -9.75
CA THR A 76 -4.23 4.50 -10.34
C THR A 76 -2.80 4.14 -9.95
N ASP A 77 -1.87 5.09 -10.06
CA ASP A 77 -0.45 4.88 -9.71
C ASP A 77 -0.28 4.62 -8.21
N ALA A 78 -0.98 5.36 -7.36
CA ALA A 78 -0.95 5.16 -5.91
C ALA A 78 -1.48 3.78 -5.51
N VAL A 79 -2.61 3.35 -6.08
CA VAL A 79 -3.20 2.03 -5.83
C VAL A 79 -2.27 0.91 -6.32
N TYR A 80 -1.71 1.05 -7.52
CA TYR A 80 -0.77 0.06 -8.06
C TYR A 80 0.48 -0.08 -7.19
N GLY A 81 1.09 1.03 -6.78
CA GLY A 81 2.24 1.02 -5.87
C GLY A 81 1.93 0.41 -4.51
N TYR A 82 0.74 0.67 -3.97
CA TYR A 82 0.30 0.06 -2.72
C TYR A 82 0.07 -1.45 -2.82
N PHE A 83 -0.53 -1.95 -3.92
CA PHE A 83 -0.66 -3.40 -4.14
C PHE A 83 0.71 -4.09 -4.22
N ILE A 84 1.67 -3.51 -4.95
CA ILE A 84 3.04 -4.03 -4.98
C ILE A 84 3.64 -4.06 -3.58
N GLN A 85 3.51 -2.98 -2.80
CA GLN A 85 4.03 -2.92 -1.44
C GLN A 85 3.40 -3.99 -0.53
N ARG A 86 2.11 -4.27 -0.70
CA ARG A 86 1.41 -5.34 0.03
C ARG A 86 1.96 -6.71 -0.35
N GLU A 87 2.16 -6.98 -1.62
CA GLU A 87 2.76 -8.24 -2.10
C GLU A 87 4.17 -8.45 -1.55
N LEU A 88 5.01 -7.40 -1.51
CA LEU A 88 6.34 -7.42 -0.89
C LEU A 88 6.32 -7.70 0.63
N CYS A 89 5.18 -7.43 1.27
CA CYS A 89 4.91 -7.75 2.67
C CYS A 89 4.22 -9.12 2.85
N GLY A 90 3.99 -9.89 1.78
CA GLY A 90 3.31 -11.19 1.81
C GLY A 90 1.77 -11.11 1.85
N LEU A 91 1.19 -9.92 1.60
CA LEU A 91 -0.25 -9.66 1.64
C LEU A 91 -0.83 -9.69 0.20
N MET A 92 -1.06 -10.89 -0.33
CA MET A 92 -1.45 -11.08 -1.73
C MET A 92 -2.95 -10.85 -2.01
N ASN A 93 -3.82 -11.01 -1.00
CA ASN A 93 -5.25 -10.78 -1.18
C ASN A 93 -5.54 -9.28 -1.26
N GLN A 94 -6.10 -8.81 -2.37
CA GLN A 94 -6.43 -7.40 -2.59
C GLN A 94 -7.91 -7.07 -2.34
N ASP A 95 -8.76 -8.03 -2.00
CA ASP A 95 -10.18 -7.77 -1.75
C ASP A 95 -10.37 -6.82 -0.56
N ASP A 96 -9.66 -7.09 0.56
CA ASP A 96 -9.74 -6.27 1.78
C ASP A 96 -9.38 -4.78 1.52
N PRO A 97 -8.24 -4.43 0.89
CA PRO A 97 -7.95 -3.03 0.62
C PRO A 97 -8.88 -2.39 -0.42
N ILE A 98 -9.41 -3.15 -1.39
CA ILE A 98 -10.38 -2.62 -2.36
C ILE A 98 -11.63 -2.13 -1.63
N GLU A 99 -12.14 -2.93 -0.69
CA GLU A 99 -13.28 -2.56 0.15
C GLU A 99 -12.93 -1.42 1.12
N GLN A 100 -11.80 -1.54 1.85
CA GLN A 100 -11.40 -0.59 2.88
C GLN A 100 -11.19 0.84 2.35
N TYR A 101 -10.59 0.97 1.17
CA TYR A 101 -10.35 2.27 0.54
C TYR A 101 -11.47 2.67 -0.42
N ALA A 102 -12.50 1.84 -0.60
CA ALA A 102 -13.58 2.03 -1.56
C ALA A 102 -13.06 2.37 -2.97
N ILE A 103 -12.08 1.59 -3.46
CA ILE A 103 -11.36 1.89 -4.70
C ILE A 103 -12.33 1.87 -5.89
N PRO A 104 -12.48 2.98 -6.64
CA PRO A 104 -13.40 3.04 -7.78
C PRO A 104 -13.04 2.02 -8.87
N ARG A 105 -14.07 1.47 -9.53
CA ARG A 105 -13.88 0.52 -10.64
C ARG A 105 -13.05 1.10 -11.79
N GLU A 106 -13.17 2.40 -12.06
CA GLU A 106 -12.38 3.06 -13.11
C GLU A 106 -10.88 3.14 -12.79
N VAL A 107 -10.53 3.20 -11.50
CA VAL A 107 -9.14 3.09 -11.02
C VAL A 107 -8.67 1.66 -11.20
N LEU A 108 -9.43 0.67 -10.69
CA LEU A 108 -9.08 -0.75 -10.79
C LEU A 108 -8.90 -1.23 -12.23
N ALA A 109 -9.74 -0.77 -13.15
CA ALA A 109 -9.67 -1.11 -14.57
C ALA A 109 -8.37 -0.62 -15.25
N ARG A 110 -7.64 0.32 -14.64
CA ARG A 110 -6.41 0.90 -15.17
C ARG A 110 -5.15 0.48 -14.42
N VAL A 111 -5.29 -0.20 -13.27
CA VAL A 111 -4.14 -0.68 -12.50
C VAL A 111 -3.28 -1.60 -13.37
N GLY A 112 -2.00 -1.26 -13.50
CA GLY A 112 -1.03 -2.01 -14.32
C GLY A 112 -1.15 -1.81 -15.82
N ALA A 113 -2.11 -1.02 -16.32
CA ALA A 113 -2.18 -0.61 -17.71
C ALA A 113 -1.24 0.58 -17.94
N LYS A 114 -0.30 0.46 -18.89
CA LYS A 114 0.55 1.54 -19.39
C LYS A 114 0.35 1.72 -20.88
#